data_AF-A0A1L8SSH2-F1
#
_entry.id   AF-A0A1L8SSH2-F1
#
_cell.length_a   1.000
_cell.length_b   1.000
_cell.length_c   1.000
_cell.angle_alpha   90.00
_cell.angle_beta   90.00
_cell.angle_gamma   90.00
#
_symmetry.space_group_name_H-M   'P 1'
#
loop_
_entity.id
_entity.type
_entity.pdbx_description
1 polymer ?
#
loop_
_entity_poly.entity_id
_entity_poly.type
_entity_poly.pdbx_seq_one_letter_code
_entity_poly.pdbx_strand_id
1 'polypeptide(L)'
;MKKVRESMIKLKKYTALTLCALTLTATPISALADEYDQKIADQDRKISELQQTEQSAEEQKAALEQQVAAVEKEVTDVLKEKTDEEKKLSDLTKKIGILQEKIQKREKQLRSQARDVQTKNQATSVVHAVIESDSIGEAVKKTMAVSTMLTASKNIMEQQTKDKAELETLEKEAEQRLVVINQKTEELKAKQEKLVQTKLDQQVKINALQASIATEKGQKEKYEKQKEEAEKKRQAALKALEEQRKKEAEAREKAQAEAEKQAKQAAEEAQKAAEEAERQAAEAESAKQKQAAEIAQLEAQRQAAEAKQQQQQTETVTNPSAVQVTTNPATTDTPVTPSLTTPKESESKSVSNSSGWASPLSIGLIVTSPFGPRIDPTGASGTQHDGIDFAGSAGTPILATKAGTVVEASFHWSAGNHVIIKHPDGYYSYYMHLVSAANVSVGQSVTAGQVLGGMGTTGNSTGVHLHFGVSTALWSGFVNPGPLLGV
;
A
#
# COMPACT_ATOMS: atom_id res chain seq x y z
N MET A 1 -44.21 -63.36 -62.06
CA MET A 1 -43.91 -63.29 -60.60
C MET A 1 -42.42 -63.16 -60.26
N LYS A 2 -41.51 -64.08 -60.65
CA LYS A 2 -40.09 -64.07 -60.19
C LYS A 2 -39.36 -62.71 -60.32
N LYS A 3 -39.34 -62.12 -61.51
CA LYS A 3 -38.72 -60.80 -61.80
C LYS A 3 -39.16 -59.66 -60.85
N VAL A 4 -40.43 -59.64 -60.42
CA VAL A 4 -40.98 -58.58 -59.53
C VAL A 4 -40.45 -58.74 -58.10
N ARG A 5 -40.21 -59.98 -57.66
CA ARG A 5 -39.65 -60.25 -56.33
C ARG A 5 -38.17 -59.84 -56.27
N GLU A 6 -37.43 -60.01 -57.36
CA GLU A 6 -36.02 -59.59 -57.45
C GLU A 6 -35.85 -58.06 -57.47
N SER A 7 -36.72 -57.32 -58.17
CA SER A 7 -36.68 -55.85 -58.17
C SER A 7 -37.05 -55.25 -56.80
N MET A 8 -38.05 -55.79 -56.10
CA MET A 8 -38.33 -55.39 -54.71
C MET A 8 -37.18 -55.70 -53.74
N ILE A 9 -36.45 -56.80 -53.95
CA ILE A 9 -35.26 -57.13 -53.14
C ILE A 9 -34.10 -56.16 -53.41
N LYS A 10 -33.92 -55.68 -54.65
CA LYS A 10 -32.95 -54.61 -54.95
C LYS A 10 -33.34 -53.29 -54.27
N LEU A 11 -34.60 -52.88 -54.36
CA LEU A 11 -35.09 -51.62 -53.77
C LEU A 11 -34.90 -51.59 -52.24
N LYS A 12 -35.12 -52.72 -51.56
CA LYS A 12 -34.85 -52.87 -50.11
C LYS A 12 -33.37 -52.94 -49.72
N LYS A 13 -32.45 -53.13 -50.66
CA LYS A 13 -30.99 -53.10 -50.37
C LYS A 13 -30.41 -51.70 -50.48
N TYR A 14 -30.92 -50.85 -51.37
CA TYR A 14 -30.48 -49.44 -51.46
C TYR A 14 -30.93 -48.60 -50.27
N THR A 15 -32.10 -48.91 -49.67
CA THR A 15 -32.61 -48.21 -48.47
C THR A 15 -31.89 -48.58 -47.16
N ALA A 16 -30.93 -49.51 -47.19
CA ALA A 16 -30.23 -49.99 -45.99
C ALA A 16 -28.76 -49.53 -45.88
N LEU A 17 -28.21 -48.84 -46.88
CA LEU A 17 -26.76 -48.55 -46.95
C LEU A 17 -26.36 -47.11 -46.61
N THR A 18 -27.33 -46.20 -46.46
CA THR A 18 -27.11 -44.76 -46.21
C THR A 18 -27.14 -44.37 -44.72
N LEU A 19 -27.15 -45.35 -43.80
CA LEU A 19 -27.17 -45.11 -42.35
C LEU A 19 -25.95 -45.67 -41.58
N CYS A 20 -24.84 -45.97 -42.29
CA CYS A 20 -23.57 -46.28 -41.63
C CYS A 20 -22.95 -44.99 -41.07
N ALA A 21 -23.19 -44.77 -39.78
CA ALA A 21 -22.77 -43.58 -39.05
C ALA A 21 -21.27 -43.30 -39.18
N LEU A 22 -20.93 -42.07 -39.57
CA LEU A 22 -19.58 -41.53 -39.47
C LEU A 22 -19.29 -41.16 -38.01
N THR A 23 -19.17 -42.16 -37.12
CA THR A 23 -18.79 -41.95 -35.71
C THR A 23 -17.31 -41.59 -35.62
N LEU A 24 -16.97 -40.40 -36.09
CA LEU A 24 -15.70 -39.75 -35.82
C LEU A 24 -15.64 -39.51 -34.30
N THR A 25 -14.75 -40.22 -33.60
CA THR A 25 -14.58 -40.10 -32.14
C THR A 25 -13.79 -38.83 -31.79
N ALA A 26 -14.25 -37.68 -32.28
CA ALA A 26 -13.92 -36.40 -31.67
C ALA A 26 -14.56 -36.37 -30.28
N THR A 27 -13.80 -35.98 -29.26
CA THR A 27 -14.40 -35.59 -27.98
C THR A 27 -15.36 -34.42 -28.24
N PRO A 28 -16.60 -34.46 -27.71
CA PRO A 28 -17.58 -33.44 -28.04
C PRO A 28 -17.09 -32.08 -27.54
N ILE A 29 -16.97 -31.09 -28.45
CA ILE A 29 -16.33 -29.79 -28.14
C ILE A 29 -17.08 -29.02 -27.04
N SER A 30 -18.34 -29.35 -26.76
CA SER A 30 -19.06 -28.87 -25.57
C SER A 30 -18.36 -29.25 -24.25
N ALA A 31 -17.85 -30.48 -24.11
CA ALA A 31 -17.17 -30.91 -22.88
C ALA A 31 -15.85 -30.15 -22.64
N LEU A 32 -15.20 -29.65 -23.70
CA LEU A 32 -14.05 -28.74 -23.59
C LEU A 32 -14.46 -27.35 -23.12
N ALA A 33 -15.66 -26.87 -23.47
CA ALA A 33 -16.19 -25.60 -22.95
C ALA A 33 -16.50 -25.71 -21.45
N ASP A 34 -17.18 -26.79 -21.04
CA ASP A 34 -17.49 -27.09 -19.63
C ASP A 34 -16.20 -27.19 -18.78
N GLU A 35 -15.13 -27.77 -19.33
CA GLU A 35 -13.80 -27.87 -18.68
C GLU A 35 -13.13 -26.49 -18.51
N TYR A 36 -13.34 -25.54 -19.43
CA TYR A 36 -12.85 -24.17 -19.26
C TYR A 36 -13.69 -23.38 -18.25
N ASP A 37 -15.01 -23.55 -18.23
CA ASP A 37 -15.88 -22.90 -17.25
C ASP A 37 -15.56 -23.32 -15.80
N GLN A 38 -15.24 -24.60 -15.56
CA GLN A 38 -14.72 -25.03 -14.25
C GLN A 38 -13.40 -24.34 -13.89
N LYS A 39 -12.45 -24.24 -14.82
CA LYS A 39 -11.14 -23.59 -14.56
C LYS A 39 -11.28 -22.10 -14.26
N ILE A 40 -12.20 -21.41 -14.91
CA ILE A 40 -12.52 -20.00 -14.67
C ILE A 40 -13.11 -19.83 -13.26
N ALA A 41 -14.07 -20.68 -12.85
CA ALA A 41 -14.63 -20.64 -11.50
C ALA A 41 -13.58 -20.93 -10.41
N ASP A 42 -12.68 -21.89 -10.66
CA ASP A 42 -11.55 -22.22 -9.79
C ASP A 42 -10.53 -21.08 -9.65
N GLN A 43 -10.43 -20.21 -10.65
CA GLN A 43 -9.56 -19.03 -10.64
C GLN A 43 -10.25 -17.85 -9.94
N ASP A 44 -11.53 -17.60 -10.21
CA ASP A 44 -12.32 -16.57 -9.51
C ASP A 44 -12.39 -16.81 -8.01
N ARG A 45 -12.53 -18.08 -7.59
CA ARG A 45 -12.43 -18.45 -6.18
C ARG A 45 -11.09 -18.05 -5.57
N LYS A 46 -9.97 -18.38 -6.23
CA LYS A 46 -8.61 -18.05 -5.74
C LYS A 46 -8.36 -16.54 -5.72
N ILE A 47 -8.87 -15.81 -6.71
CA ILE A 47 -8.82 -14.35 -6.76
C ILE A 47 -9.60 -13.75 -5.57
N SER A 48 -10.80 -14.27 -5.26
CA SER A 48 -11.58 -13.84 -4.08
C SER A 48 -10.91 -14.16 -2.75
N GLU A 49 -10.29 -15.35 -2.61
CA GLU A 49 -9.54 -15.74 -1.40
C GLU A 49 -8.29 -14.85 -1.20
N LEU A 50 -7.59 -14.49 -2.28
CA LEU A 50 -6.50 -13.52 -2.25
C LEU A 50 -6.98 -12.11 -1.89
N GLN A 51 -8.09 -11.64 -2.46
CA GLN A 51 -8.65 -10.31 -2.14
C GLN A 51 -9.07 -10.17 -0.68
N GLN A 52 -9.62 -11.23 -0.08
CA GLN A 52 -9.96 -11.23 1.35
C GLN A 52 -8.70 -11.19 2.24
N THR A 53 -7.60 -11.79 1.77
CA THR A 53 -6.30 -11.76 2.47
C THR A 53 -5.65 -10.38 2.35
N GLU A 54 -5.65 -9.78 1.15
CA GLU A 54 -5.22 -8.41 0.85
C GLU A 54 -5.94 -7.39 1.77
N GLN A 55 -7.27 -7.46 1.86
CA GLN A 55 -8.06 -6.61 2.76
C GLN A 55 -7.72 -6.83 4.25
N SER A 56 -7.60 -8.08 4.71
CA SER A 56 -7.28 -8.36 6.12
C SER A 56 -5.89 -7.85 6.52
N ALA A 57 -4.92 -7.87 5.60
CA ALA A 57 -3.59 -7.30 5.79
C ALA A 57 -3.63 -5.75 5.88
N GLU A 58 -4.47 -5.08 5.08
CA GLU A 58 -4.68 -3.63 5.18
C GLU A 58 -5.37 -3.22 6.49
N GLU A 59 -6.38 -3.97 6.94
CA GLU A 59 -7.05 -3.75 8.24
C GLU A 59 -6.07 -3.90 9.43
N GLN A 60 -5.20 -4.92 9.39
CA GLN A 60 -4.15 -5.11 10.40
C GLN A 60 -3.12 -3.96 10.40
N LYS A 61 -2.73 -3.46 9.22
CA LYS A 61 -1.87 -2.28 9.09
C LYS A 61 -2.52 -1.04 9.72
N ALA A 62 -3.78 -0.77 9.42
CA ALA A 62 -4.52 0.37 9.99
C ALA A 62 -4.66 0.27 11.51
N ALA A 63 -4.89 -0.93 12.06
CA ALA A 63 -4.96 -1.16 13.50
C ALA A 63 -3.62 -0.87 14.21
N LEU A 64 -2.48 -1.22 13.61
CA LEU A 64 -1.15 -0.87 14.13
C LEU A 64 -0.89 0.64 14.09
N GLU A 65 -1.35 1.34 13.03
CA GLU A 65 -1.23 2.79 12.89
C GLU A 65 -2.01 3.53 13.99
N GLN A 66 -3.21 3.05 14.33
CA GLN A 66 -3.99 3.58 15.46
C GLN A 66 -3.32 3.34 16.83
N GLN A 67 -2.65 2.21 17.03
CA GLN A 67 -1.93 1.93 18.28
C GLN A 67 -0.76 2.89 18.50
N VAL A 68 0.00 3.22 17.46
CA VAL A 68 1.07 4.23 17.57
C VAL A 68 0.50 5.63 17.82
N ALA A 69 -0.55 6.04 17.08
CA ALA A 69 -1.19 7.34 17.30
C ALA A 69 -1.72 7.53 18.74
N ALA A 70 -2.21 6.46 19.38
CA ALA A 70 -2.62 6.48 20.78
C ALA A 70 -1.44 6.74 21.74
N VAL A 71 -0.27 6.09 21.52
CA VAL A 71 0.93 6.29 22.33
C VAL A 71 1.55 7.68 22.07
N GLU A 72 1.53 8.18 20.84
CA GLU A 72 1.95 9.56 20.52
C GLU A 72 1.11 10.60 21.25
N LYS A 73 -0.20 10.36 21.37
CA LYS A 73 -1.08 11.20 22.18
C LYS A 73 -0.70 11.16 23.66
N GLU A 74 -0.48 9.97 24.25
CA GLU A 74 -0.03 9.86 25.64
C GLU A 74 1.30 10.58 25.91
N VAL A 75 2.26 10.51 24.97
CA VAL A 75 3.53 11.26 25.04
C VAL A 75 3.27 12.77 25.02
N THR A 76 2.34 13.24 24.17
CA THR A 76 1.99 14.65 24.03
C THR A 76 1.25 15.20 25.27
N ASP A 77 0.33 14.41 25.85
CA ASP A 77 -0.43 14.79 27.04
C ASP A 77 0.51 14.89 28.27
N VAL A 78 1.42 13.91 28.48
CA VAL A 78 2.41 13.95 29.58
C VAL A 78 3.41 15.11 29.43
N LEU A 79 3.87 15.37 28.20
CA LEU A 79 4.73 16.52 27.86
C LEU A 79 4.07 17.85 28.24
N LYS A 80 2.79 18.03 27.90
CA LYS A 80 2.05 19.24 28.21
C LYS A 80 2.00 19.46 29.73
N GLU A 81 1.67 18.43 30.50
CA GLU A 81 1.65 18.50 31.96
C GLU A 81 3.03 18.80 32.56
N LYS A 82 4.12 18.23 32.02
CA LYS A 82 5.50 18.56 32.41
C LYS A 82 5.79 20.04 32.17
N THR A 83 5.46 20.55 30.98
CA THR A 83 5.69 21.95 30.59
C THR A 83 4.91 22.93 31.48
N ASP A 84 3.67 22.60 31.82
CA ASP A 84 2.85 23.39 32.74
C ASP A 84 3.41 23.40 34.18
N GLU A 85 4.05 22.33 34.65
CA GLU A 85 4.76 22.30 35.94
C GLU A 85 6.10 23.06 35.90
N GLU A 86 6.90 22.92 34.84
CA GLU A 86 8.14 23.69 34.65
C GLU A 86 7.87 25.21 34.66
N LYS A 87 6.76 25.64 34.05
CA LYS A 87 6.30 27.02 34.09
C LYS A 87 5.94 27.48 35.51
N LYS A 88 5.19 26.66 36.27
CA LYS A 88 4.82 26.96 37.66
C LYS A 88 6.06 27.05 38.55
N LEU A 89 7.03 26.13 38.38
CA LEU A 89 8.32 26.17 39.07
C LEU A 89 9.08 27.47 38.74
N SER A 90 9.19 27.85 37.46
CA SER A 90 9.82 29.11 37.04
C SER A 90 9.20 30.35 37.71
N ASP A 91 7.88 30.44 37.74
CA ASP A 91 7.17 31.55 38.38
C ASP A 91 7.28 31.54 39.91
N LEU A 92 7.48 30.37 40.51
CA LEU A 92 7.68 30.21 41.94
C LEU A 92 9.12 30.56 42.36
N THR A 93 10.14 30.14 41.60
CA THR A 93 11.55 30.56 41.80
C THR A 93 11.71 32.08 41.75
N LYS A 94 10.96 32.77 40.88
CA LYS A 94 10.91 34.25 40.83
C LYS A 94 10.38 34.85 42.15
N LYS A 95 9.32 34.27 42.73
CA LYS A 95 8.77 34.70 44.03
C LYS A 95 9.79 34.48 45.15
N ILE A 96 10.42 33.30 45.20
CA ILE A 96 11.49 32.96 46.16
C ILE A 96 12.59 34.01 46.12
N GLY A 97 13.15 34.32 44.95
CA GLY A 97 14.23 35.31 44.83
C GLY A 97 13.84 36.71 45.32
N ILE A 98 12.63 37.18 44.98
CA ILE A 98 12.10 38.47 45.46
C ILE A 98 11.90 38.46 46.99
N LEU A 99 11.48 37.34 47.57
CA LEU A 99 11.24 37.21 49.00
C LEU A 99 12.56 37.10 49.79
N GLN A 100 13.52 36.32 49.30
CA GLN A 100 14.89 36.25 49.82
C GLN A 100 15.56 37.63 49.82
N GLU A 101 15.41 38.43 48.76
CA GLU A 101 15.98 39.79 48.70
C GLU A 101 15.36 40.72 49.76
N LYS A 102 14.04 40.67 49.97
CA LYS A 102 13.34 41.42 51.05
C LYS A 102 13.84 40.99 52.43
N ILE A 103 13.95 39.69 52.66
CA ILE A 103 14.43 39.11 53.93
C ILE A 103 15.87 39.56 54.21
N GLN A 104 16.77 39.50 53.23
CA GLN A 104 18.15 39.96 53.40
C GLN A 104 18.23 41.47 53.69
N LYS A 105 17.44 42.30 52.98
CA LYS A 105 17.37 43.75 53.22
C LYS A 105 16.89 44.08 54.64
N ARG A 106 15.81 43.45 55.12
CA ARG A 106 15.33 43.64 56.49
C ARG A 106 16.29 43.09 57.54
N GLU A 107 16.95 41.95 57.29
CA GLU A 107 17.90 41.40 58.26
C GLU A 107 19.14 42.29 58.39
N LYS A 108 19.64 42.88 57.29
CA LYS A 108 20.71 43.89 57.34
C LYS A 108 20.29 45.12 58.14
N GLN A 109 19.05 45.58 57.99
CA GLN A 109 18.50 46.69 58.79
C GLN A 109 18.41 46.33 60.29
N LEU A 110 17.82 45.19 60.65
CA LEU A 110 17.70 44.71 62.03
C LEU A 110 19.07 44.52 62.69
N ARG A 111 20.05 43.93 61.97
CA ARG A 111 21.44 43.78 62.45
C ARG A 111 22.12 45.15 62.68
N SER A 112 21.81 46.17 61.86
CA SER A 112 22.30 47.53 62.10
C SER A 112 21.67 48.12 63.36
N GLN A 113 20.34 48.10 63.47
CA GLN A 113 19.61 48.64 64.62
C GLN A 113 20.03 47.98 65.95
N ALA A 114 20.23 46.67 65.97
CA ALA A 114 20.74 45.96 67.14
C ALA A 114 22.18 46.38 67.49
N ARG A 115 23.05 46.54 66.48
CA ARG A 115 24.43 47.03 66.68
C ARG A 115 24.47 48.49 67.15
N ASP A 116 23.58 49.34 66.66
CA ASP A 116 23.43 50.72 67.13
C ASP A 116 23.08 50.76 68.62
N VAL A 117 22.06 50.02 69.05
CA VAL A 117 21.65 49.94 70.47
C VAL A 117 22.79 49.40 71.35
N GLN A 118 23.51 48.37 70.89
CA GLN A 118 24.62 47.76 71.61
C GLN A 118 25.84 48.68 71.71
N THR A 119 26.29 49.28 70.61
CA THR A 119 27.54 50.08 70.59
C THR A 119 27.38 51.47 71.19
N LYS A 120 26.17 52.04 71.16
CA LYS A 120 25.85 53.34 71.78
C LYS A 120 25.34 53.20 73.23
N ASN A 121 25.45 52.00 73.83
CA ASN A 121 25.06 51.69 75.22
C ASN A 121 23.62 52.10 75.58
N GLN A 122 22.67 51.95 74.63
CA GLN A 122 21.36 52.60 74.75
C GLN A 122 20.30 51.85 75.57
N ALA A 123 20.59 50.62 76.02
CA ALA A 123 19.67 49.89 76.90
C ALA A 123 19.40 50.65 78.20
N THR A 124 20.40 51.34 78.76
CA THR A 124 20.21 52.35 79.80
C THR A 124 19.74 53.67 79.20
N SER A 125 20.35 54.17 78.12
CA SER A 125 20.08 55.52 77.60
C SER A 125 18.63 55.77 77.15
N VAL A 126 17.85 54.77 76.77
CA VAL A 126 16.43 54.97 76.42
C VAL A 126 15.59 55.33 77.65
N VAL A 127 15.86 54.69 78.79
CA VAL A 127 15.23 55.04 80.07
C VAL A 127 15.86 56.33 80.62
N HIS A 128 17.18 56.45 80.54
CA HIS A 128 17.93 57.60 81.04
C HIS A 128 17.54 58.90 80.31
N ALA A 129 17.38 58.89 78.99
CA ALA A 129 16.97 60.09 78.22
C ALA A 129 15.52 60.51 78.48
N VAL A 130 14.64 59.61 78.94
CA VAL A 130 13.30 59.96 79.42
C VAL A 130 13.38 60.59 80.82
N ILE A 131 14.29 60.12 81.67
CA ILE A 131 14.56 60.69 83.02
C ILE A 131 15.27 62.07 82.93
N GLU A 132 16.27 62.21 82.06
CA GLU A 132 16.93 63.46 81.66
C GLU A 132 16.06 64.24 80.65
N SER A 133 14.81 64.50 81.02
CA SER A 133 13.93 65.40 80.27
C SER A 133 13.75 66.69 81.03
N ASP A 134 14.16 67.81 80.43
CA ASP A 134 14.04 69.15 81.01
C ASP A 134 12.59 69.56 81.32
N SER A 135 11.60 68.83 80.79
CA SER A 135 10.19 68.98 81.15
C SER A 135 9.39 67.68 81.02
N ILE A 136 8.27 67.60 81.76
CA ILE A 136 7.27 66.51 81.63
C ILE A 136 6.76 66.41 80.18
N GLY A 137 6.56 67.55 79.50
CA GLY A 137 6.13 67.58 78.10
C GLY A 137 7.16 67.00 77.13
N GLU A 138 8.45 67.05 77.46
CA GLU A 138 9.51 66.39 76.71
C GLU A 138 9.62 64.90 77.04
N ALA A 139 9.49 64.53 78.32
CA ALA A 139 9.44 63.13 78.74
C ALA A 139 8.33 62.36 78.01
N VAL A 140 7.14 62.96 77.87
CA VAL A 140 6.02 62.39 77.09
C VAL A 140 6.39 62.26 75.60
N LYS A 141 6.99 63.29 74.97
CA LYS A 141 7.43 63.21 73.56
C LYS A 141 8.46 62.11 73.34
N LYS A 142 9.48 62.01 74.19
CA LYS A 142 10.50 60.94 74.13
C LYS A 142 9.86 59.56 74.34
N THR A 143 8.96 59.43 75.30
CA THR A 143 8.23 58.17 75.57
C THR A 143 7.35 57.75 74.37
N MET A 144 6.63 58.68 73.73
CA MET A 144 5.86 58.40 72.52
C MET A 144 6.77 58.00 71.34
N ALA A 145 7.91 58.66 71.16
CA ALA A 145 8.90 58.30 70.14
C ALA A 145 9.48 56.90 70.38
N VAL A 146 9.83 56.56 71.63
CA VAL A 146 10.32 55.23 72.03
C VAL A 146 9.26 54.16 71.79
N SER A 147 8.01 54.39 72.22
CA SER A 147 6.89 53.49 71.96
C SER A 147 6.69 53.27 70.45
N THR A 148 6.72 54.34 69.65
CA THR A 148 6.62 54.26 68.19
C THR A 148 7.76 53.45 67.57
N MET A 149 9.00 53.65 68.02
CA MET A 149 10.18 52.89 67.53
C MET A 149 10.12 51.40 67.94
N LEU A 150 9.65 51.09 69.15
CA LEU A 150 9.44 49.71 69.60
C LEU A 150 8.33 49.03 68.81
N THR A 151 7.21 49.70 68.54
CA THR A 151 6.12 49.20 67.68
C THR A 151 6.61 48.98 66.26
N ALA A 152 7.35 49.92 65.66
CA ALA A 152 7.93 49.75 64.33
C ALA A 152 8.91 48.57 64.27
N SER A 153 9.78 48.44 65.26
CA SER A 153 10.76 47.33 65.34
C SER A 153 10.07 45.98 65.52
N LYS A 154 9.02 45.92 66.36
CA LYS A 154 8.16 44.74 66.51
C LYS A 154 7.48 44.37 65.19
N ASN A 155 6.91 45.34 64.47
CA ASN A 155 6.26 45.10 63.18
C ASN A 155 7.25 44.59 62.11
N ILE A 156 8.49 45.11 62.10
CA ILE A 156 9.55 44.61 61.21
C ILE A 156 9.94 43.17 61.58
N MET A 157 10.07 42.85 62.87
CA MET A 157 10.34 41.49 63.35
C MET A 157 9.20 40.51 62.99
N GLU A 158 7.94 40.88 63.24
CA GLU A 158 6.78 40.05 62.89
C GLU A 158 6.66 39.82 61.39
N GLN A 159 6.89 40.85 60.57
CA GLN A 159 6.91 40.70 59.12
C GLN A 159 8.09 39.84 58.65
N GLN A 160 9.26 39.98 59.27
CA GLN A 160 10.43 39.15 58.95
C GLN A 160 10.20 37.67 59.29
N THR A 161 9.51 37.36 60.39
CA THR A 161 9.11 35.99 60.72
C THR A 161 8.07 35.45 59.74
N LYS A 162 7.07 36.25 59.33
CA LYS A 162 6.08 35.87 58.31
C LYS A 162 6.73 35.58 56.96
N ASP A 163 7.54 36.51 56.44
CA ASP A 163 8.26 36.34 55.18
C ASP A 163 9.17 35.10 55.20
N LYS A 164 9.84 34.79 56.32
CA LYS A 164 10.67 33.57 56.44
C LYS A 164 9.84 32.28 56.44
N ALA A 165 8.67 32.26 57.07
CA ALA A 165 7.76 31.11 57.02
C ALA A 165 7.09 30.94 55.63
N GLU A 166 6.78 32.06 54.95
CA GLU A 166 6.34 32.05 53.54
C GLU A 166 7.45 31.53 52.62
N LEU A 167 8.71 31.92 52.86
CA LEU A 167 9.86 31.43 52.11
C LEU A 167 10.04 29.91 52.26
N GLU A 168 10.04 29.38 53.49
CA GLU A 168 10.12 27.93 53.75
C GLU A 168 8.96 27.16 53.09
N THR A 169 7.77 27.75 53.08
CA THR A 169 6.59 27.17 52.40
C THR A 169 6.77 27.13 50.89
N LEU A 170 7.29 28.20 50.28
CA LEU A 170 7.54 28.28 48.84
C LEU A 170 8.70 27.38 48.42
N GLU A 171 9.82 27.36 49.15
CA GLU A 171 10.97 26.50 48.87
C GLU A 171 10.55 25.01 48.88
N LYS A 172 9.71 24.61 49.84
CA LYS A 172 9.11 23.27 49.90
C LYS A 172 8.13 22.98 48.74
N GLU A 173 7.36 23.97 48.28
CA GLU A 173 6.53 23.81 47.08
C GLU A 173 7.40 23.67 45.81
N ALA A 174 8.54 24.36 45.73
CA ALA A 174 9.51 24.23 44.64
C ALA A 174 10.09 22.81 44.57
N GLU A 175 10.53 22.27 45.70
CA GLU A 175 11.04 20.89 45.82
C GLU A 175 9.99 19.87 45.38
N GLN A 176 8.73 20.01 45.84
CA GLN A 176 7.64 19.14 45.44
C GLN A 176 7.36 19.19 43.92
N ARG A 177 7.36 20.38 43.31
CA ARG A 177 7.22 20.54 41.85
C ARG A 177 8.39 19.92 41.10
N LEU A 178 9.62 20.06 41.58
CA LEU A 178 10.80 19.44 40.98
C LEU A 178 10.71 17.90 41.00
N VAL A 179 10.23 17.30 42.10
CA VAL A 179 9.98 15.85 42.18
C VAL A 179 8.93 15.41 41.14
N VAL A 180 7.84 16.16 40.97
CA VAL A 180 6.80 15.87 39.95
C VAL A 180 7.34 16.02 38.52
N ILE A 181 8.17 17.04 38.24
CA ILE A 181 8.82 17.23 36.93
C ILE A 181 9.77 16.06 36.63
N ASN A 182 10.55 15.61 37.61
CA ASN A 182 11.45 14.46 37.44
C ASN A 182 10.67 13.16 37.21
N GLN A 183 9.60 12.91 37.96
CA GLN A 183 8.69 11.76 37.74
C GLN A 183 8.08 11.78 36.33
N LYS A 184 7.59 12.93 35.86
CA LYS A 184 7.07 13.10 34.49
C LYS A 184 8.15 12.98 33.42
N THR A 185 9.40 13.29 33.73
CA THR A 185 10.52 13.13 32.80
C THR A 185 10.84 11.65 32.58
N GLU A 186 10.89 10.84 33.63
CA GLU A 186 11.07 9.38 33.51
C GLU A 186 9.82 8.70 32.91
N GLU A 187 8.60 9.16 33.22
CA GLU A 187 7.38 8.67 32.53
C GLU A 187 7.44 8.97 31.02
N LEU A 188 7.79 10.20 30.65
CA LEU A 188 7.88 10.63 29.25
C LEU A 188 8.97 9.85 28.50
N LYS A 189 10.13 9.66 29.12
CA LYS A 189 11.23 8.84 28.61
C LYS A 189 10.80 7.39 28.37
N ALA A 190 10.20 6.72 29.36
CA ALA A 190 9.71 5.36 29.22
C ALA A 190 8.62 5.24 28.13
N LYS A 191 7.75 6.25 27.99
CA LYS A 191 6.76 6.33 26.91
C LYS A 191 7.40 6.58 25.54
N GLN A 192 8.47 7.37 25.45
CA GLN A 192 9.20 7.62 24.20
C GLN A 192 10.03 6.40 23.77
N GLU A 193 10.70 5.71 24.70
CA GLU A 193 11.39 4.43 24.43
C GLU A 193 10.38 3.37 23.95
N LYS A 194 9.23 3.24 24.63
CA LYS A 194 8.13 2.36 24.20
C LYS A 194 7.58 2.76 22.83
N LEU A 195 7.44 4.05 22.53
CA LEU A 195 6.98 4.55 21.24
C LEU A 195 7.95 4.19 20.11
N VAL A 196 9.26 4.36 20.32
CA VAL A 196 10.30 3.97 19.36
C VAL A 196 10.28 2.46 19.11
N GLN A 197 10.21 1.64 20.16
CA GLN A 197 10.08 0.18 20.00
C GLN A 197 8.79 -0.20 19.25
N THR A 198 7.66 0.42 19.59
CA THR A 198 6.36 0.14 18.94
C THR A 198 6.39 0.51 17.46
N LYS A 199 7.01 1.65 17.10
CA LYS A 199 7.23 2.06 15.70
C LYS A 199 8.17 1.12 14.95
N LEU A 200 9.23 0.63 15.59
CA LEU A 200 10.16 -0.33 14.99
C LEU A 200 9.48 -1.67 14.72
N ASP A 201 8.80 -2.23 15.72
CA ASP A 201 8.00 -3.46 15.60
C ASP A 201 6.91 -3.32 14.54
N GLN A 202 6.23 -2.16 14.50
CA GLN A 202 5.25 -1.84 13.47
C GLN A 202 5.90 -1.80 12.08
N GLN A 203 7.03 -1.12 11.90
CA GLN A 203 7.67 -1.01 10.59
C GLN A 203 8.09 -2.38 10.04
N VAL A 204 8.60 -3.27 10.90
CA VAL A 204 8.89 -4.67 10.53
C VAL A 204 7.62 -5.41 10.11
N LYS A 205 6.51 -5.28 10.87
CA LYS A 205 5.21 -5.88 10.53
C LYS A 205 4.62 -5.31 9.24
N ILE A 206 4.67 -4.00 9.02
CA ILE A 206 4.18 -3.34 7.80
C ILE A 206 5.00 -3.77 6.59
N ASN A 207 6.33 -3.83 6.69
CA ASN A 207 7.19 -4.31 5.61
C ASN A 207 6.87 -5.78 5.24
N ALA A 208 6.62 -6.63 6.24
CA ALA A 208 6.22 -8.02 6.03
C ALA A 208 4.82 -8.15 5.38
N LEU A 209 3.83 -7.39 5.87
CA LEU A 209 2.49 -7.34 5.28
C LEU A 209 2.52 -6.80 3.84
N GLN A 210 3.32 -5.76 3.56
CA GLN A 210 3.52 -5.24 2.21
C GLN A 210 4.18 -6.27 1.27
N ALA A 211 5.13 -7.06 1.78
CA ALA A 211 5.71 -8.17 1.00
C ALA A 211 4.69 -9.30 0.74
N SER A 212 3.79 -9.58 1.69
CA SER A 212 2.68 -10.52 1.51
C SER A 212 1.71 -10.00 0.44
N ILE A 213 1.18 -8.78 0.61
CA ILE A 213 0.29 -8.10 -0.35
C ILE A 213 0.92 -8.05 -1.76
N ALA A 214 2.21 -7.71 -1.89
CA ALA A 214 2.88 -7.72 -3.19
C ALA A 214 2.97 -9.13 -3.81
N THR A 215 3.18 -10.16 -3.00
CA THR A 215 3.21 -11.57 -3.42
C THR A 215 1.82 -12.06 -3.82
N GLU A 216 0.80 -11.77 -3.02
CA GLU A 216 -0.61 -12.10 -3.27
C GLU A 216 -1.14 -11.41 -4.53
N LYS A 217 -0.80 -10.13 -4.72
CA LYS A 217 -1.12 -9.37 -5.94
C LYS A 217 -0.44 -9.93 -7.18
N GLY A 218 0.82 -10.39 -7.07
CA GLY A 218 1.50 -11.10 -8.16
C GLY A 218 0.88 -12.48 -8.46
N GLN A 219 0.36 -13.18 -7.46
CA GLN A 219 -0.41 -14.42 -7.66
C GLN A 219 -1.77 -14.13 -8.30
N LYS A 220 -2.46 -13.06 -7.88
CA LYS A 220 -3.73 -12.59 -8.44
C LYS A 220 -3.58 -12.23 -9.93
N GLU A 221 -2.61 -11.40 -10.29
CA GLU A 221 -2.31 -11.05 -11.69
C GLU A 221 -2.00 -12.29 -12.55
N LYS A 222 -1.32 -13.29 -11.96
CA LYS A 222 -1.08 -14.59 -12.61
C LYS A 222 -2.37 -15.38 -12.82
N TYR A 223 -3.28 -15.43 -11.85
CA TYR A 223 -4.57 -16.11 -12.00
C TYR A 223 -5.51 -15.37 -12.97
N GLU A 224 -5.51 -14.03 -12.95
CA GLU A 224 -6.25 -13.19 -13.89
C GLU A 224 -5.80 -13.46 -15.34
N LYS A 225 -4.50 -13.49 -15.63
CA LYS A 225 -3.97 -13.87 -16.96
C LYS A 225 -4.33 -15.30 -17.36
N GLN A 226 -4.29 -16.25 -16.43
CA GLN A 226 -4.71 -17.62 -16.70
C GLN A 226 -6.23 -17.73 -16.97
N LYS A 227 -7.04 -16.85 -16.37
CA LYS A 227 -8.47 -16.72 -16.64
C LYS A 227 -8.74 -16.10 -18.01
N GLU A 228 -8.04 -15.02 -18.39
CA GLU A 228 -8.12 -14.46 -19.75
C GLU A 228 -7.74 -15.47 -20.82
N GLU A 229 -6.69 -16.28 -20.58
CA GLU A 229 -6.32 -17.38 -21.46
C GLU A 229 -7.41 -18.47 -21.55
N ALA A 230 -8.02 -18.84 -20.43
CA ALA A 230 -9.11 -19.83 -20.40
C ALA A 230 -10.36 -19.33 -21.13
N GLU A 231 -10.77 -18.09 -20.86
CA GLU A 231 -11.88 -17.40 -21.53
C GLU A 231 -11.65 -17.31 -23.04
N LYS A 232 -10.45 -16.95 -23.49
CA LYS A 232 -10.07 -16.90 -24.91
C LYS A 232 -10.11 -18.27 -25.56
N LYS A 233 -9.66 -19.34 -24.87
CA LYS A 233 -9.73 -20.73 -25.36
C LYS A 233 -11.19 -21.23 -25.42
N ARG A 234 -12.02 -20.87 -24.43
CA ARG A 234 -13.47 -21.14 -24.40
C ARG A 234 -14.18 -20.49 -25.57
N GLN A 235 -13.94 -19.20 -25.83
CA GLN A 235 -14.51 -18.49 -26.99
C GLN A 235 -14.07 -19.10 -28.33
N ALA A 236 -12.83 -19.58 -28.44
CA ALA A 236 -12.35 -20.28 -29.64
C ALA A 236 -13.05 -21.64 -29.81
N ALA A 237 -13.22 -22.41 -28.74
CA ALA A 237 -13.93 -23.69 -28.77
C ALA A 237 -15.42 -23.53 -29.14
N LEU A 238 -16.09 -22.51 -28.60
CA LEU A 238 -17.49 -22.18 -28.95
C LEU A 238 -17.64 -21.79 -30.42
N LYS A 239 -16.72 -20.99 -30.98
CA LYS A 239 -16.71 -20.64 -32.41
C LYS A 239 -16.43 -21.85 -33.30
N ALA A 240 -15.49 -22.72 -32.90
CA ALA A 240 -15.21 -23.96 -33.63
C ALA A 240 -16.40 -24.93 -33.61
N LEU A 241 -17.12 -25.04 -32.49
CA LEU A 241 -18.37 -25.81 -32.39
C LEU A 241 -19.49 -25.23 -33.28
N GLU A 242 -19.61 -23.91 -33.37
CA GLU A 242 -20.57 -23.25 -34.27
C GLU A 242 -20.22 -23.48 -35.75
N GLU A 243 -18.93 -23.38 -36.11
CA GLU A 243 -18.44 -23.64 -37.47
C GLU A 243 -18.59 -25.12 -37.85
N GLN A 244 -18.33 -26.06 -36.92
CA GLN A 244 -18.61 -27.48 -37.10
C GLN A 244 -20.10 -27.72 -37.35
N ARG A 245 -20.98 -27.16 -36.51
CA ARG A 245 -22.44 -27.29 -36.70
C ARG A 245 -22.92 -26.71 -38.03
N LYS A 246 -22.31 -25.62 -38.52
CA LYS A 246 -22.58 -25.07 -39.85
C LYS A 246 -22.15 -26.02 -40.97
N LYS A 247 -20.94 -26.58 -40.89
CA LYS A 247 -20.45 -27.58 -41.87
C LYS A 247 -21.28 -28.87 -41.86
N GLU A 248 -21.71 -29.33 -40.68
CA GLU A 248 -22.61 -30.49 -40.53
C GLU A 248 -24.01 -30.20 -41.10
N ALA A 249 -24.55 -28.98 -40.87
CA ALA A 249 -25.81 -28.55 -41.45
C ALA A 249 -25.74 -28.45 -42.99
N GLU A 250 -24.70 -27.81 -43.54
CA GLU A 250 -24.47 -27.76 -44.99
C GLU A 250 -24.28 -29.14 -45.61
N ALA A 251 -23.53 -30.04 -44.96
CA ALA A 251 -23.34 -31.40 -45.45
C ALA A 251 -24.66 -32.19 -45.43
N ARG A 252 -25.47 -32.00 -44.39
CA ARG A 252 -26.82 -32.59 -44.28
C ARG A 252 -27.78 -32.03 -45.34
N GLU A 253 -27.75 -30.73 -45.60
CA GLU A 253 -28.56 -30.08 -46.64
C GLU A 253 -28.16 -30.58 -48.03
N LYS A 254 -26.85 -30.64 -48.33
CA LYS A 254 -26.33 -31.18 -49.61
C LYS A 254 -26.72 -32.65 -49.79
N ALA A 255 -26.58 -33.47 -48.74
CA ALA A 255 -27.00 -34.87 -48.77
C ALA A 255 -28.53 -35.04 -48.93
N GLN A 256 -29.33 -34.16 -48.30
CA GLN A 256 -30.79 -34.17 -48.45
C GLN A 256 -31.22 -33.73 -49.86
N ALA A 257 -30.61 -32.69 -50.42
CA ALA A 257 -30.87 -32.23 -51.77
C ALA A 257 -30.43 -33.25 -52.84
N GLU A 258 -29.31 -33.96 -52.63
CA GLU A 258 -28.90 -35.05 -53.51
C GLU A 258 -29.85 -36.25 -53.40
N ALA A 259 -30.28 -36.64 -52.19
CA ALA A 259 -31.28 -37.69 -52.00
C ALA A 259 -32.62 -37.33 -52.65
N GLU A 260 -33.07 -36.06 -52.57
CA GLU A 260 -34.28 -35.59 -53.24
C GLU A 260 -34.13 -35.61 -54.78
N LYS A 261 -32.96 -35.23 -55.30
CA LYS A 261 -32.65 -35.34 -56.73
C LYS A 261 -32.67 -36.79 -57.21
N GLN A 262 -32.02 -37.71 -56.49
CA GLN A 262 -32.03 -39.13 -56.81
C GLN A 262 -33.45 -39.72 -56.74
N ALA A 263 -34.26 -39.31 -55.75
CA ALA A 263 -35.67 -39.71 -55.66
C ALA A 263 -36.52 -39.19 -56.82
N LYS A 264 -36.30 -37.94 -57.27
CA LYS A 264 -36.96 -37.36 -58.46
C LYS A 264 -36.57 -38.09 -59.75
N GLN A 265 -35.28 -38.39 -59.94
CA GLN A 265 -34.81 -39.15 -61.09
C GLN A 265 -35.39 -40.58 -61.10
N ALA A 266 -35.40 -41.27 -59.96
CA ALA A 266 -36.01 -42.59 -59.84
C ALA A 266 -37.54 -42.58 -60.08
N ALA A 267 -38.24 -41.50 -59.72
CA ALA A 267 -39.65 -41.31 -60.03
C ALA A 267 -39.90 -41.05 -61.52
N GLU A 268 -39.06 -40.25 -62.18
CA GLU A 268 -39.14 -39.98 -63.63
C GLU A 268 -38.81 -41.24 -64.46
N GLU A 269 -37.81 -42.02 -64.05
CA GLU A 269 -37.50 -43.33 -64.65
C GLU A 269 -38.65 -44.33 -64.45
N ALA A 270 -39.27 -44.35 -63.27
CA ALA A 270 -40.43 -45.20 -62.99
C ALA A 270 -41.67 -44.77 -63.81
N GLN A 271 -41.89 -43.47 -64.02
CA GLN A 271 -42.94 -42.96 -64.91
C GLN A 271 -42.68 -43.37 -66.36
N LYS A 272 -41.48 -43.14 -66.89
CA LYS A 272 -41.11 -43.53 -68.27
C LYS A 272 -41.22 -45.04 -68.49
N ALA A 273 -40.83 -45.86 -67.50
CA ALA A 273 -41.01 -47.30 -67.55
C ALA A 273 -42.49 -47.73 -67.48
N ALA A 274 -43.36 -46.96 -66.82
CA ALA A 274 -44.80 -47.19 -66.83
C ALA A 274 -45.45 -46.80 -68.16
N GLU A 275 -45.10 -45.63 -68.71
CA GLU A 275 -45.55 -45.16 -70.04
C GLU A 275 -45.09 -46.12 -71.15
N GLU A 276 -43.84 -46.61 -71.10
CA GLU A 276 -43.36 -47.62 -72.06
C GLU A 276 -44.07 -48.97 -71.86
N ALA A 277 -44.33 -49.41 -70.62
CA ALA A 277 -45.09 -50.64 -70.37
C ALA A 277 -46.55 -50.54 -70.85
N GLU A 278 -47.19 -49.38 -70.69
CA GLU A 278 -48.54 -49.10 -71.21
C GLU A 278 -48.53 -49.07 -72.75
N ARG A 279 -47.54 -48.41 -73.36
CA ARG A 279 -47.35 -48.43 -74.82
C ARG A 279 -47.09 -49.85 -75.35
N GLN A 280 -46.22 -50.62 -74.72
CA GLN A 280 -45.96 -52.02 -75.11
C GLN A 280 -47.21 -52.90 -74.92
N ALA A 281 -48.03 -52.63 -73.90
CA ALA A 281 -49.32 -53.29 -73.73
C ALA A 281 -50.31 -52.93 -74.86
N ALA A 282 -50.40 -51.66 -75.25
CA ALA A 282 -51.25 -51.20 -76.34
C ALA A 282 -50.77 -51.71 -77.72
N GLU A 283 -49.46 -51.74 -77.96
CA GLU A 283 -48.86 -52.34 -79.16
C GLU A 283 -49.09 -53.86 -79.20
N ALA A 284 -48.98 -54.56 -78.07
CA ALA A 284 -49.32 -55.97 -77.96
C ALA A 284 -50.82 -56.24 -78.14
N GLU A 285 -51.71 -55.36 -77.67
CA GLU A 285 -53.15 -55.45 -77.88
C GLU A 285 -53.50 -55.22 -79.37
N SER A 286 -52.87 -54.23 -80.02
CA SER A 286 -52.99 -54.02 -81.46
C SER A 286 -52.42 -55.20 -82.26
N ALA A 287 -51.31 -55.81 -81.81
CA ALA A 287 -50.74 -57.00 -82.43
C ALA A 287 -51.66 -58.22 -82.28
N LYS A 288 -52.31 -58.42 -81.12
CA LYS A 288 -53.36 -59.44 -80.94
C LYS A 288 -54.56 -59.18 -81.86
N GLN A 289 -55.01 -57.93 -82.00
CA GLN A 289 -56.12 -57.60 -82.90
C GLN A 289 -55.76 -57.86 -84.36
N LYS A 290 -54.53 -57.52 -84.78
CA LYS A 290 -54.00 -57.86 -86.11
C LYS A 290 -53.88 -59.37 -86.29
N GLN A 291 -53.33 -60.11 -85.33
CA GLN A 291 -53.28 -61.57 -85.38
C GLN A 291 -54.66 -62.21 -85.33
N ALA A 292 -55.66 -61.64 -84.66
CA ALA A 292 -57.03 -62.15 -84.67
C ALA A 292 -57.69 -61.93 -86.04
N ALA A 293 -57.46 -60.77 -86.67
CA ALA A 293 -57.91 -60.49 -88.03
C ALA A 293 -57.17 -61.36 -89.07
N GLU A 294 -55.86 -61.54 -88.91
CA GLU A 294 -55.01 -62.38 -89.77
C GLU A 294 -55.31 -63.87 -89.57
N ILE A 295 -55.63 -64.33 -88.36
CA ILE A 295 -56.13 -65.69 -88.09
C ILE A 295 -57.54 -65.85 -88.69
N ALA A 296 -58.45 -64.88 -88.56
CA ALA A 296 -59.75 -64.97 -89.22
C ALA A 296 -59.61 -65.01 -90.76
N GLN A 297 -58.66 -64.26 -91.32
CA GLN A 297 -58.34 -64.25 -92.75
C GLN A 297 -57.62 -65.54 -93.17
N LEU A 298 -56.73 -66.08 -92.34
CA LEU A 298 -56.07 -67.36 -92.53
C LEU A 298 -56.99 -68.54 -92.29
N GLU A 299 -58.05 -68.45 -91.48
CA GLU A 299 -59.07 -69.49 -91.37
C GLU A 299 -60.04 -69.43 -92.55
N ALA A 300 -60.38 -68.25 -93.07
CA ALA A 300 -61.06 -68.14 -94.37
C ALA A 300 -60.20 -68.71 -95.51
N GLN A 301 -58.90 -68.40 -95.53
CA GLN A 301 -57.96 -68.98 -96.50
C GLN A 301 -57.69 -70.46 -96.26
N ARG A 302 -57.68 -70.94 -95.01
CA ARG A 302 -57.43 -72.36 -94.65
C ARG A 302 -58.68 -73.20 -94.85
N GLN A 303 -59.89 -72.67 -94.73
CA GLN A 303 -61.09 -73.33 -95.27
C GLN A 303 -61.01 -73.42 -96.81
N ALA A 304 -60.45 -72.41 -97.48
CA ALA A 304 -60.19 -72.44 -98.92
C ALA A 304 -58.91 -73.21 -99.33
N ALA A 305 -58.07 -73.63 -98.39
CA ALA A 305 -56.76 -74.26 -98.64
C ALA A 305 -56.61 -75.66 -98.02
N GLU A 306 -57.33 -76.05 -96.98
CA GLU A 306 -57.62 -77.46 -96.67
C GLU A 306 -58.40 -78.09 -97.85
N ALA A 307 -59.22 -77.28 -98.54
CA ALA A 307 -59.84 -77.60 -99.82
C ALA A 307 -58.88 -77.67 -101.03
N LYS A 308 -57.57 -77.39 -100.87
CA LYS A 308 -56.56 -77.42 -101.95
C LYS A 308 -55.25 -78.11 -101.60
N GLN A 309 -54.90 -78.22 -100.33
CA GLN A 309 -53.61 -78.67 -99.80
C GLN A 309 -53.73 -80.01 -99.06
N GLN A 310 -54.57 -80.89 -99.59
CA GLN A 310 -54.27 -82.33 -99.59
C GLN A 310 -53.09 -82.65 -100.57
N GLN A 311 -52.16 -81.69 -100.79
CA GLN A 311 -51.14 -81.63 -101.86
C GLN A 311 -49.86 -80.75 -101.48
N GLN A 312 -48.87 -81.27 -100.70
CA GLN A 312 -47.37 -81.01 -100.75
C GLN A 312 -46.71 -79.72 -99.99
N GLN A 313 -45.35 -79.62 -99.67
CA GLN A 313 -44.58 -78.74 -98.63
C GLN A 313 -43.02 -78.35 -98.91
N THR A 314 -41.99 -77.75 -98.16
CA THR A 314 -41.57 -77.12 -96.79
C THR A 314 -40.12 -76.37 -96.70
N GLU A 315 -39.61 -75.79 -95.53
CA GLU A 315 -38.17 -75.40 -95.01
C GLU A 315 -37.42 -73.97 -95.19
N THR A 316 -36.25 -73.42 -94.64
CA THR A 316 -35.33 -73.26 -93.37
C THR A 316 -34.16 -72.15 -93.54
N VAL A 317 -33.09 -71.62 -92.79
CA VAL A 317 -32.39 -71.50 -91.40
C VAL A 317 -31.16 -70.41 -91.31
N THR A 318 -30.56 -69.90 -90.15
CA THR A 318 -29.46 -68.78 -90.00
C THR A 318 -28.43 -68.70 -88.73
N ASN A 319 -27.41 -67.75 -88.57
CA ASN A 319 -26.38 -67.57 -87.40
C ASN A 319 -25.43 -66.23 -87.22
N PRO A 320 -24.63 -65.92 -86.09
CA PRO A 320 -23.89 -64.60 -85.70
C PRO A 320 -22.41 -64.53 -84.98
N SER A 321 -21.81 -63.35 -84.52
CA SER A 321 -20.48 -63.07 -83.73
C SER A 321 -20.26 -61.56 -83.14
N ALA A 322 -19.22 -60.87 -82.47
CA ALA A 322 -17.76 -60.89 -81.95
C ALA A 322 -17.31 -59.73 -80.86
N VAL A 323 -16.00 -59.49 -80.40
CA VAL A 323 -15.43 -58.52 -79.29
C VAL A 323 -13.87 -58.05 -79.40
N GLN A 324 -12.96 -57.32 -78.61
CA GLN A 324 -12.69 -56.48 -77.30
C GLN A 324 -11.18 -55.78 -77.27
N VAL A 325 -10.38 -55.02 -76.41
CA VAL A 325 -10.10 -54.31 -75.01
C VAL A 325 -9.06 -53.03 -75.11
N THR A 326 -8.18 -52.28 -74.29
CA THR A 326 -7.41 -52.06 -72.94
C THR A 326 -6.86 -50.51 -72.71
N THR A 327 -5.95 -49.80 -71.89
CA THR A 327 -4.83 -49.80 -70.78
C THR A 327 -4.43 -48.36 -70.09
N ASN A 328 -3.45 -48.09 -69.12
CA ASN A 328 -3.09 -46.74 -68.40
C ASN A 328 -1.69 -46.46 -67.57
N PRO A 329 -1.28 -45.23 -66.99
CA PRO A 329 0.09 -44.75 -66.39
C PRO A 329 0.29 -43.85 -65.02
N ALA A 330 1.50 -43.23 -64.63
CA ALA A 330 1.94 -42.44 -63.34
C ALA A 330 3.28 -41.49 -63.42
N THR A 331 4.06 -40.71 -62.54
CA THR A 331 4.29 -40.05 -61.11
C THR A 331 5.66 -39.15 -61.04
N THR A 332 6.34 -38.31 -60.12
CA THR A 332 6.42 -37.48 -58.77
C THR A 332 7.56 -36.29 -58.80
N ASP A 333 8.27 -35.52 -57.87
CA ASP A 333 8.59 -35.27 -56.36
C ASP A 333 9.31 -33.87 -55.88
N THR A 334 10.07 -33.65 -54.71
CA THR A 334 10.33 -32.34 -53.88
C THR A 334 11.70 -31.95 -53.03
N PRO A 335 11.94 -30.72 -52.36
CA PRO A 335 13.25 -30.13 -51.72
C PRO A 335 13.32 -29.23 -50.34
N VAL A 336 14.51 -28.66 -49.79
CA VAL A 336 14.76 -27.90 -48.41
C VAL A 336 16.02 -26.87 -48.14
N THR A 337 16.17 -25.99 -47.03
CA THR A 337 17.42 -25.16 -46.54
C THR A 337 17.45 -24.21 -45.18
N PRO A 338 18.60 -23.76 -44.48
CA PRO A 338 18.66 -22.88 -43.17
C PRO A 338 19.92 -21.95 -42.64
N SER A 339 19.85 -21.06 -41.53
CA SER A 339 20.85 -20.73 -40.36
C SER A 339 21.09 -19.27 -39.63
N LEU A 340 21.57 -19.18 -38.32
CA LEU A 340 22.41 -18.13 -37.47
C LEU A 340 21.95 -17.08 -36.30
N THR A 341 22.86 -16.34 -35.55
CA THR A 341 22.82 -15.84 -34.07
C THR A 341 23.29 -14.37 -33.59
N THR A 342 23.27 -13.96 -32.24
CA THR A 342 23.68 -12.64 -31.52
C THR A 342 24.06 -12.81 -29.96
N PRO A 343 24.15 -11.88 -28.90
CA PRO A 343 24.32 -10.38 -28.56
C PRO A 343 25.27 -9.97 -27.29
N LYS A 344 25.24 -8.73 -26.59
CA LYS A 344 25.52 -8.32 -25.09
C LYS A 344 26.09 -6.86 -24.67
N GLU A 345 25.74 -6.31 -23.46
CA GLU A 345 26.46 -5.44 -22.39
C GLU A 345 26.68 -3.85 -22.35
N SER A 346 26.87 -3.24 -21.13
CA SER A 346 27.43 -1.86 -20.69
C SER A 346 26.43 -0.78 -20.12
N GLU A 347 26.68 0.29 -19.28
CA GLU A 347 27.66 0.75 -18.22
C GLU A 347 27.13 1.98 -17.35
N SER A 348 27.93 2.69 -16.47
CA SER A 348 27.49 3.61 -15.35
C SER A 348 28.56 4.60 -14.71
N LYS A 349 28.19 5.57 -13.79
CA LYS A 349 28.96 6.37 -12.70
C LYS A 349 28.85 7.96 -12.73
N SER A 350 29.25 8.85 -11.75
CA SER A 350 29.18 8.95 -10.24
C SER A 350 29.77 10.28 -9.56
N VAL A 351 29.17 10.85 -8.46
CA VAL A 351 29.73 11.69 -7.30
C VAL A 351 30.20 13.20 -7.43
N SER A 352 29.92 14.08 -6.42
CA SER A 352 30.83 15.12 -5.79
C SER A 352 30.20 15.95 -4.61
N ASN A 353 30.96 16.76 -3.84
CA ASN A 353 30.57 17.38 -2.55
C ASN A 353 31.21 18.78 -2.21
N SER A 354 30.66 19.55 -1.25
CA SER A 354 31.33 20.72 -0.60
C SER A 354 30.77 21.00 0.82
N SER A 355 31.57 21.58 1.73
CA SER A 355 31.26 21.63 3.18
C SER A 355 30.01 22.47 3.52
N GLY A 356 29.94 23.74 3.12
CA GLY A 356 28.68 24.50 3.03
C GLY A 356 27.85 24.66 4.32
N TRP A 357 28.47 24.80 5.48
CA TRP A 357 27.82 25.09 6.78
C TRP A 357 27.94 26.59 7.15
N ALA A 358 27.00 27.09 7.94
CA ALA A 358 26.89 28.48 8.43
C ALA A 358 26.53 28.51 9.93
N SER A 359 26.68 29.68 10.58
CA SER A 359 26.41 29.81 12.03
C SER A 359 24.95 29.52 12.41
N PRO A 360 24.69 28.76 13.51
CA PRO A 360 23.35 28.56 14.05
C PRO A 360 22.78 29.79 14.79
N LEU A 361 23.60 30.80 15.08
CA LEU A 361 23.22 31.99 15.84
C LEU A 361 23.73 33.27 15.17
N SER A 362 22.90 34.32 15.15
CA SER A 362 23.26 35.66 14.63
C SER A 362 23.99 36.55 15.65
N ILE A 363 24.02 36.16 16.92
CA ILE A 363 24.65 36.92 18.02
C ILE A 363 26.16 36.61 18.21
N GLY A 364 26.75 35.84 17.29
CA GLY A 364 28.04 35.19 17.48
C GLY A 364 27.93 33.84 18.21
N LEU A 365 29.06 33.16 18.38
CA LEU A 365 29.13 31.85 19.02
C LEU A 365 30.03 31.93 20.26
N ILE A 366 29.42 31.74 21.44
CA ILE A 366 30.12 31.68 22.73
C ILE A 366 29.94 30.27 23.27
N VAL A 367 30.97 29.43 23.16
CA VAL A 367 30.95 28.04 23.62
C VAL A 367 30.95 27.99 25.15
N THR A 368 29.95 27.33 25.74
CA THR A 368 29.86 27.03 27.18
C THR A 368 30.19 25.58 27.51
N SER A 369 29.99 24.65 26.58
CA SER A 369 30.45 23.26 26.70
C SER A 369 30.89 22.74 25.33
N PRO A 370 32.15 22.32 25.16
CA PRO A 370 32.64 21.76 23.89
C PRO A 370 32.14 20.33 23.67
N PHE A 371 32.32 19.82 22.45
CA PHE A 371 32.10 18.41 22.13
C PHE A 371 33.13 17.50 22.81
N GLY A 372 32.70 16.32 23.26
CA GLY A 372 33.57 15.28 23.82
C GLY A 372 33.35 14.99 25.32
N PRO A 373 34.31 14.31 25.98
CA PRO A 373 34.14 13.86 27.36
C PRO A 373 33.98 15.00 28.37
N ARG A 374 33.02 14.87 29.29
CA ARG A 374 32.75 15.81 30.39
C ARG A 374 32.35 15.08 31.68
N ILE A 375 32.37 15.82 32.80
CA ILE A 375 31.62 15.42 34.00
C ILE A 375 30.14 15.70 33.71
N ASP A 376 29.23 14.77 34.03
CA ASP A 376 27.80 14.93 33.78
C ASP A 376 27.22 16.10 34.63
N PRO A 377 26.75 17.20 34.02
CA PRO A 377 26.23 18.36 34.75
C PRO A 377 24.84 18.16 35.38
N THR A 378 24.10 17.11 35.05
CA THR A 378 22.75 16.85 35.64
C THR A 378 22.59 15.46 36.26
N GLY A 379 23.55 14.56 36.06
CA GLY A 379 23.47 13.15 36.47
C GLY A 379 22.60 12.28 35.55
N ALA A 380 22.03 12.88 34.51
CA ALA A 380 21.23 12.20 33.48
C ALA A 380 21.59 12.67 32.05
N SER A 381 22.63 13.50 31.87
CA SER A 381 23.03 14.07 30.58
C SER A 381 24.30 13.46 29.98
N GLY A 382 24.91 12.50 30.68
CA GLY A 382 26.04 11.71 30.22
C GLY A 382 27.41 12.36 30.43
N THR A 383 28.43 11.50 30.43
CA THR A 383 29.86 11.87 30.51
C THR A 383 30.52 12.07 29.14
N GLN A 384 29.75 11.94 28.06
CA GLN A 384 30.15 12.23 26.68
C GLN A 384 29.16 13.26 26.12
N HIS A 385 29.69 14.32 25.52
CA HIS A 385 28.91 15.43 25.00
C HIS A 385 28.90 15.42 23.47
N ASP A 386 27.74 15.07 22.91
CA ASP A 386 27.57 14.79 21.47
C ASP A 386 27.24 16.04 20.61
N GLY A 387 27.46 17.23 21.16
CA GLY A 387 27.30 18.51 20.49
C GLY A 387 28.15 19.61 21.14
N ILE A 388 27.82 20.87 20.84
CA ILE A 388 28.42 22.05 21.44
C ILE A 388 27.30 22.92 22.04
N ASP A 389 27.48 23.34 23.29
CA ASP A 389 26.55 24.24 23.97
C ASP A 389 26.99 25.69 23.71
N PHE A 390 26.07 26.52 23.23
CA PHE A 390 26.27 27.95 22.98
C PHE A 390 25.41 28.81 23.90
N ALA A 391 26.02 29.79 24.56
CA ALA A 391 25.31 30.76 25.40
C ALA A 391 24.40 31.70 24.58
N GLY A 392 23.31 32.14 25.21
CA GLY A 392 22.44 33.19 24.70
C GLY A 392 21.31 33.53 25.67
N SER A 393 20.29 34.24 25.17
CA SER A 393 19.12 34.64 25.96
C SER A 393 17.89 33.85 25.53
N ALA A 394 16.89 33.75 26.41
CA ALA A 394 15.64 33.07 26.08
C ALA A 394 14.97 33.80 24.90
N GLY A 395 14.62 33.04 23.85
CA GLY A 395 14.08 33.58 22.60
C GLY A 395 15.11 34.04 21.57
N THR A 396 16.43 33.93 21.81
CA THR A 396 17.44 34.18 20.76
C THR A 396 17.16 33.31 19.53
N PRO A 397 17.03 33.86 18.31
CA PRO A 397 16.71 33.06 17.13
C PRO A 397 17.79 32.02 16.81
N ILE A 398 17.36 30.76 16.69
CA ILE A 398 18.19 29.65 16.23
C ILE A 398 17.97 29.46 14.73
N LEU A 399 19.06 29.34 13.97
CA LEU A 399 19.09 29.31 12.52
C LEU A 399 19.54 27.95 11.99
N ALA A 400 18.98 27.51 10.86
CA ALA A 400 19.47 26.35 10.13
C ALA A 400 20.90 26.60 9.63
N THR A 401 21.86 25.79 10.06
CA THR A 401 23.28 25.92 9.67
C THR A 401 23.53 25.54 8.22
N LYS A 402 22.70 24.67 7.62
CA LYS A 402 22.84 24.22 6.23
C LYS A 402 21.47 23.90 5.63
N ALA A 403 21.34 24.02 4.31
CA ALA A 403 20.12 23.67 3.60
C ALA A 403 19.86 22.15 3.67
N GLY A 404 18.59 21.75 3.73
CA GLY A 404 18.21 20.34 3.89
C GLY A 404 16.71 20.15 4.11
N THR A 405 16.32 18.98 4.58
CA THR A 405 14.93 18.64 4.92
C THR A 405 14.81 18.33 6.40
N VAL A 406 13.82 18.92 7.06
CA VAL A 406 13.49 18.65 8.46
C VAL A 406 12.99 17.20 8.58
N VAL A 407 13.69 16.38 9.37
CA VAL A 407 13.31 14.97 9.63
C VAL A 407 12.64 14.78 10.99
N GLU A 408 12.99 15.61 11.98
CA GLU A 408 12.28 15.71 13.25
C GLU A 408 12.07 17.19 13.62
N ALA A 409 10.88 17.53 14.11
CA ALA A 409 10.54 18.82 14.69
C ALA A 409 9.54 18.56 15.81
N SER A 410 10.06 18.18 16.97
CA SER A 410 9.26 17.57 18.04
C SER A 410 9.84 17.87 19.43
N PHE A 411 9.38 17.14 20.46
CA PHE A 411 9.97 17.18 21.79
C PHE A 411 10.51 15.79 22.17
N HIS A 412 11.73 15.75 22.72
CA HIS A 412 12.34 14.56 23.29
C HIS A 412 12.76 14.84 24.74
N TRP A 413 12.58 13.90 25.66
CA TRP A 413 12.75 14.12 27.11
C TRP A 413 14.09 14.78 27.48
N SER A 414 15.19 14.40 26.82
CA SER A 414 16.51 14.98 27.03
C SER A 414 16.73 16.24 26.19
N ALA A 415 16.48 16.17 24.89
CA ALA A 415 16.76 17.27 23.94
C ALA A 415 15.77 18.46 24.03
N GLY A 416 14.69 18.33 24.79
CA GLY A 416 13.61 19.31 24.81
C GLY A 416 12.88 19.42 23.48
N ASN A 417 12.28 20.59 23.24
CA ASN A 417 11.85 20.96 21.89
C ASN A 417 13.09 21.04 21.00
N HIS A 418 13.05 20.38 19.86
CA HIS A 418 14.20 20.30 18.97
C HIS A 418 13.79 20.29 17.48
N VAL A 419 14.78 20.56 16.64
CA VAL A 419 14.73 20.31 15.20
C VAL A 419 15.91 19.43 14.81
N ILE A 420 15.70 18.50 13.89
CA ILE A 420 16.76 17.77 13.19
C ILE A 420 16.58 17.97 11.69
N ILE A 421 17.63 18.46 11.02
CA ILE A 421 17.67 18.63 9.57
C ILE A 421 18.60 17.58 8.98
N LYS A 422 18.15 16.85 7.96
CA LYS A 422 18.98 15.99 7.12
C LYS A 422 19.48 16.78 5.91
N HIS A 423 20.77 16.68 5.62
CA HIS A 423 21.45 17.42 4.56
C HIS A 423 21.77 16.53 3.34
N PRO A 424 21.93 17.10 2.13
CA PRO A 424 22.19 16.33 0.91
C PRO A 424 23.50 15.53 0.91
N ASP A 425 24.47 15.93 1.74
CA ASP A 425 25.76 15.27 1.94
C ASP A 425 25.73 14.17 3.02
N GLY A 426 24.55 13.81 3.52
CA GLY A 426 24.33 12.67 4.42
C GLY A 426 24.38 13.00 5.91
N TYR A 427 24.87 14.17 6.29
CA TYR A 427 24.87 14.64 7.68
C TYR A 427 23.48 15.01 8.19
N TYR A 428 23.33 14.97 9.51
CA TYR A 428 22.20 15.50 10.26
C TYR A 428 22.70 16.61 11.20
N SER A 429 21.96 17.72 11.32
CA SER A 429 22.21 18.74 12.35
C SER A 429 21.05 18.86 13.33
N TYR A 430 21.38 19.03 14.60
CA TYR A 430 20.46 18.97 15.74
C TYR A 430 20.45 20.32 16.44
N TYR A 431 19.25 20.83 16.74
CA TYR A 431 19.04 22.10 17.41
C TYR A 431 18.14 21.81 18.60
N MET A 432 18.69 21.82 19.82
CA MET A 432 18.01 21.33 21.01
C MET A 432 17.68 22.46 22.01
N HIS A 433 16.86 22.13 23.01
CA HIS A 433 16.43 22.99 24.12
C HIS A 433 15.60 24.23 23.72
N LEU A 434 14.94 24.22 22.55
CA LEU A 434 14.12 25.36 22.09
C LEU A 434 13.04 25.75 23.11
N VAL A 435 12.74 27.04 23.20
CA VAL A 435 11.77 27.62 24.17
C VAL A 435 10.33 27.15 23.95
N SER A 436 10.01 26.70 22.74
CA SER A 436 8.70 26.22 22.31
C SER A 436 8.88 25.19 21.20
N ALA A 437 7.77 24.59 20.75
CA ALA A 437 7.73 23.91 19.46
C ALA A 437 8.31 24.80 18.34
N ALA A 438 8.89 24.16 17.33
CA ALA A 438 9.61 24.83 16.25
C ALA A 438 8.68 25.53 15.23
N ASN A 439 9.23 26.50 14.51
CA ASN A 439 8.56 27.23 13.43
C ASN A 439 8.56 26.47 12.09
N VAL A 440 8.89 25.17 12.11
CA VAL A 440 9.06 24.30 10.94
C VAL A 440 8.43 22.93 11.18
N SER A 441 8.05 22.23 10.11
CA SER A 441 7.41 20.90 10.17
C SER A 441 8.24 19.80 9.51
N VAL A 442 8.04 18.54 9.92
CA VAL A 442 8.68 17.37 9.29
C VAL A 442 8.35 17.30 7.80
N GLY A 443 9.35 17.01 6.97
CA GLY A 443 9.26 17.03 5.50
C GLY A 443 9.48 18.41 4.87
N GLN A 444 9.55 19.49 5.66
CA GLN A 444 9.83 20.82 5.14
C GLN A 444 11.29 20.95 4.68
N SER A 445 11.50 21.39 3.44
CA SER A 445 12.80 21.87 2.98
C SER A 445 13.10 23.25 3.56
N VAL A 446 14.32 23.43 4.06
CA VAL A 446 14.80 24.66 4.71
C VAL A 446 16.12 25.12 4.11
N THR A 447 16.36 26.43 4.10
CA THR A 447 17.62 27.02 3.63
C THR A 447 18.56 27.36 4.80
N ALA A 448 19.86 27.43 4.55
CA ALA A 448 20.80 27.97 5.53
C ALA A 448 20.38 29.40 5.95
N GLY A 449 20.53 29.73 7.23
CA GLY A 449 20.08 30.99 7.83
C GLY A 449 18.57 31.09 8.13
N GLN A 450 17.75 30.10 7.77
CA GLN A 450 16.32 30.10 8.10
C GLN A 450 16.11 29.94 9.62
N VAL A 451 15.24 30.76 10.22
CA VAL A 451 14.86 30.66 11.64
C VAL A 451 14.06 29.38 11.88
N LEU A 452 14.53 28.56 12.83
CA LEU A 452 13.90 27.31 13.27
C LEU A 452 13.06 27.48 14.53
N GLY A 453 13.46 28.39 15.42
CA GLY A 453 12.80 28.65 16.71
C GLY A 453 13.61 29.60 17.58
N GLY A 454 13.22 29.73 18.85
CA GLY A 454 13.96 30.51 19.85
C GLY A 454 14.71 29.62 20.85
N MET A 455 15.90 30.04 21.26
CA MET A 455 16.71 29.39 22.31
C MET A 455 15.97 29.35 23.65
N GLY A 456 16.11 28.25 24.39
CA GLY A 456 15.43 28.03 25.66
C GLY A 456 16.24 27.12 26.59
N THR A 457 15.52 26.37 27.43
CA THR A 457 16.09 25.48 28.46
C THR A 457 15.21 24.23 28.64
N THR A 458 14.50 23.80 27.59
CA THR A 458 13.53 22.69 27.69
C THR A 458 14.22 21.33 27.60
N GLY A 459 13.66 20.30 28.23
CA GLY A 459 14.28 18.97 28.31
C GLY A 459 15.20 18.82 29.52
N ASN A 460 16.29 18.06 29.38
CA ASN A 460 17.34 17.92 30.39
C ASN A 460 18.39 19.01 30.18
N SER A 461 18.25 20.14 30.88
CA SER A 461 19.00 21.37 30.63
C SER A 461 19.30 22.10 31.95
N THR A 462 20.51 22.63 32.11
CA THR A 462 20.94 23.36 33.32
C THR A 462 20.58 24.84 33.31
N GLY A 463 20.15 25.37 32.17
CA GLY A 463 19.89 26.79 31.95
C GLY A 463 19.84 27.12 30.46
N VAL A 464 19.59 28.39 30.12
CA VAL A 464 19.33 28.77 28.73
C VAL A 464 20.57 28.67 27.85
N HIS A 465 20.52 27.80 26.84
CA HIS A 465 21.56 27.64 25.82
C HIS A 465 20.97 26.99 24.55
N LEU A 466 21.73 27.03 23.45
CA LEU A 466 21.53 26.12 22.32
C LEU A 466 22.53 24.98 22.45
N HIS A 467 22.05 23.74 22.58
CA HIS A 467 22.87 22.58 22.29
C HIS A 467 22.77 22.26 20.79
N PHE A 468 23.92 22.25 20.11
CA PHE A 468 24.04 22.01 18.67
C PHE A 468 24.87 20.76 18.38
N GLY A 469 24.22 19.73 17.82
CA GLY A 469 24.87 18.47 17.43
C GLY A 469 24.99 18.33 15.92
N VAL A 470 25.98 17.56 15.45
CA VAL A 470 26.08 17.09 14.06
C VAL A 470 26.40 15.60 14.07
N SER A 471 25.74 14.81 13.21
CA SER A 471 25.95 13.36 13.14
C SER A 471 25.87 12.80 11.73
N THR A 472 26.33 11.56 11.58
CA THR A 472 26.31 10.79 10.31
C THR A 472 25.10 9.87 10.17
N ALA A 473 24.40 9.57 11.26
CA ALA A 473 23.14 8.83 11.28
C ALA A 473 22.15 9.43 12.29
N LEU A 474 20.87 9.13 12.16
CA LEU A 474 19.85 9.69 13.05
C LEU A 474 20.07 9.19 14.49
N TRP A 475 20.14 10.12 15.45
CA TRP A 475 20.49 9.92 16.86
C TRP A 475 21.78 9.10 17.12
N SER A 476 22.71 9.03 16.16
CA SER A 476 23.90 8.18 16.26
C SER A 476 25.07 8.62 15.37
N GLY A 477 26.30 8.27 15.75
CA GLY A 477 27.51 8.64 14.99
C GLY A 477 27.74 10.16 14.97
N PHE A 478 27.65 10.80 16.14
CA PHE A 478 27.92 12.22 16.33
C PHE A 478 29.40 12.57 16.10
N VAL A 479 29.64 13.78 15.59
CA VAL A 479 30.97 14.31 15.25
C VAL A 479 31.11 15.73 15.80
N ASN A 480 32.34 16.14 16.10
CA ASN A 480 32.61 17.48 16.60
C ASN A 480 32.14 18.56 15.59
N PRO A 481 31.17 19.42 15.93
CA PRO A 481 30.68 20.47 15.03
C PRO A 481 31.62 21.66 14.89
N GLY A 482 32.59 21.85 15.79
CA GLY A 482 33.47 23.03 15.84
C GLY A 482 34.18 23.33 14.50
N PRO A 483 34.87 22.35 13.90
CA PRO A 483 35.49 22.49 12.57
C PRO A 483 34.53 22.81 11.41
N LEU A 484 33.22 22.59 11.57
CA LEU A 484 32.20 22.95 10.57
C LEU A 484 31.68 24.38 10.77
N LEU A 485 31.75 24.92 11.99
CA LEU A 485 31.31 26.27 12.35
C LEU A 485 32.45 27.28 12.46
N GLY A 486 33.71 26.83 12.52
CA GLY A 486 34.90 27.67 12.72
C GLY A 486 35.14 28.06 14.19
N VAL A 487 34.81 27.18 15.13
CA VAL A 487 34.99 27.35 16.59
C VAL A 487 35.74 26.19 17.24
#